data_AF-A0A353RYG9-F1
#
_entry.id   AF-A0A353RYG9-F1
#
_cell.length_a   1.000
_cell.length_b   1.000
_cell.length_c   1.000
_cell.angle_alpha   90.00
_cell.angle_beta   90.00
_cell.angle_gamma   90.00
#
_symmetry.space_group_name_H-M   'P 1'
#
loop_
_entity.id
_entity.type
_entity.pdbx_description
1 polymer ?
#
loop_
_entity_poly.entity_id
_entity_poly.type
_entity_poly.pdbx_seq_one_letter_code
_entity_poly.pdbx_strand_id
1 'polypeptide(L)'
;MDLIWEKSAEDLFNKLIEKTPVFVREMAKEKISKRIGLIVAKENRKEIVEKDVVDAFFLETPSGFHGPLKSDMEALGVDYKKHGHEDIKMFWRPKKQ
;
A
#
# COMPACT_ATOMS: atom_id res chain seq x y z
N MET A 1 8.28 19.92 -7.28
CA MET A 1 7.77 19.18 -8.45
C MET A 1 6.42 18.65 -8.03
N ASP A 2 5.37 19.12 -8.68
CA ASP A 2 4.01 18.65 -8.39
C ASP A 2 3.81 17.29 -9.06
N LEU A 3 3.49 16.29 -8.24
CA LEU A 3 3.13 14.96 -8.74
C LEU A 3 1.67 14.98 -9.18
N ILE A 4 1.40 14.36 -10.32
CA ILE A 4 0.06 14.25 -10.89
C ILE A 4 -0.56 12.97 -10.35
N TRP A 5 -1.73 13.06 -9.73
CA TRP A 5 -2.44 11.88 -9.28
C TRP A 5 -3.40 11.38 -10.35
N GLU A 6 -3.31 10.10 -10.66
CA GLU A 6 -4.41 9.40 -11.31
C GLU A 6 -5.57 9.29 -10.31
N LYS A 7 -6.80 9.52 -10.78
CA LYS A 7 -7.96 9.72 -9.92
C LYS A 7 -8.25 8.49 -9.03
N SER A 8 -8.14 7.28 -9.60
CA SER A 8 -8.37 6.06 -8.84
C SER A 8 -7.30 5.84 -7.76
N ALA A 9 -6.05 6.20 -8.04
CA ALA A 9 -4.96 6.18 -7.06
C ALA A 9 -5.20 7.15 -5.89
N GLU A 10 -5.63 8.39 -6.18
CA GLU A 10 -5.95 9.39 -5.15
C GLU A 10 -7.13 8.92 -4.28
N ASP A 11 -8.20 8.42 -4.92
CA ASP A 11 -9.38 7.89 -4.23
C ASP A 11 -9.01 6.70 -3.34
N LEU A 12 -8.16 5.79 -3.82
CA LEU A 12 -7.68 4.65 -3.04
C LEU A 12 -6.87 5.11 -1.83
N PHE A 13 -5.90 6.01 -2.04
CA PHE A 13 -5.07 6.55 -0.98
C PHE A 13 -5.93 7.15 0.13
N ASN A 14 -6.88 8.01 -0.22
CA ASN A 14 -7.77 8.67 0.76
C ASN A 14 -8.61 7.65 1.53
N LYS A 15 -9.21 6.65 0.86
CA LYS A 15 -10.02 5.62 1.53
C LYS A 15 -9.22 4.77 2.51
N LEU A 16 -7.99 4.41 2.18
CA LEU A 16 -7.11 3.65 3.09
C LEU A 16 -6.64 4.50 4.27
N ILE A 17 -6.36 5.78 4.06
CA ILE A 17 -6.07 6.73 5.15
C ILE A 17 -7.27 6.90 6.09
N GLU A 18 -8.49 6.98 5.57
CA GLU A 18 -9.70 7.08 6.40
C GLU A 18 -9.91 5.85 7.29
N LYS A 19 -9.58 4.66 6.78
CA LYS A 19 -9.60 3.39 7.54
C LYS A 19 -8.52 3.32 8.63
N THR A 20 -7.48 4.14 8.52
CA THR A 20 -6.41 4.22 9.53
C THR A 20 -6.93 4.87 10.81
N PRO A 21 -6.60 4.34 12.01
CA PRO A 21 -7.01 4.92 13.28
C PRO A 21 -6.60 6.39 13.44
N VAL A 22 -7.51 7.21 13.95
CA VAL A 22 -7.37 8.69 14.01
C VAL A 22 -6.05 9.13 14.66
N PHE A 23 -5.60 8.45 15.71
CA PHE A 23 -4.40 8.83 16.46
C PHE A 23 -3.08 8.68 15.68
N VAL A 24 -3.04 7.84 14.63
CA VAL A 24 -1.87 7.65 13.74
C VAL A 24 -2.11 8.16 12.32
N ARG A 25 -3.34 8.54 11.98
CA ARG A 25 -3.76 8.85 10.60
C ARG A 25 -2.89 9.90 9.93
N GLU A 26 -2.66 11.03 10.58
CA GLU A 26 -1.84 12.11 9.99
C GLU A 26 -0.40 11.68 9.76
N MET A 27 0.19 10.95 10.72
CA MET A 27 1.54 10.40 10.57
C MET A 27 1.62 9.36 9.43
N ALA A 28 0.62 8.49 9.31
CA ALA A 28 0.54 7.51 8.23
C ALA A 28 0.42 8.19 6.87
N LYS A 29 -0.47 9.20 6.77
CA LYS A 29 -0.67 10.01 5.57
C LYS A 29 0.64 10.66 5.11
N GLU A 30 1.38 11.30 6.01
CA GLU A 30 2.66 11.93 5.69
C GLU A 30 3.70 10.90 5.20
N LYS A 31 3.87 9.80 5.94
CA LYS A 31 4.86 8.77 5.60
C LYS A 31 4.56 8.11 4.26
N ILE A 32 3.31 7.74 4.02
CA ILE A 32 2.89 7.06 2.79
C ILE A 32 2.98 8.02 1.61
N SER A 33 2.53 9.28 1.73
CA SER A 33 2.70 10.28 0.66
C SER A 33 4.17 10.50 0.29
N LYS A 34 5.05 10.58 1.30
CA LYS A 34 6.49 10.70 1.07
C LYS A 34 7.04 9.45 0.37
N ARG A 35 6.59 8.25 0.77
CA ARG A 35 7.00 6.99 0.13
C ARG A 35 6.56 6.92 -1.33
N ILE A 36 5.32 7.31 -1.65
CA ILE A 36 4.81 7.38 -3.02
C ILE A 36 5.72 8.27 -3.87
N GLY A 37 6.03 9.48 -3.39
CA GLY A 37 6.92 10.40 -4.10
C GLY A 37 8.30 9.81 -4.39
N LEU A 38 8.86 9.04 -3.45
CA LEU A 38 10.13 8.34 -3.66
C LEU A 38 10.04 7.23 -4.71
N ILE A 39 8.94 6.46 -4.74
CA ILE A 39 8.71 5.40 -5.74
C ILE A 39 8.64 6.01 -7.14
N VAL A 40 7.79 7.03 -7.31
CA VAL A 40 7.57 7.71 -8.59
C VAL A 40 8.84 8.40 -9.09
N ALA A 41 9.56 9.09 -8.20
CA ALA A 41 10.82 9.75 -8.54
C ALA A 41 11.91 8.75 -8.95
N LYS A 42 12.00 7.58 -8.28
CA LYS A 42 12.96 6.52 -8.62
C LYS A 42 12.75 5.99 -10.04
N GLU A 43 11.51 5.98 -10.51
CA GLU A 43 11.15 5.55 -11.86
C GLU A 43 11.15 6.70 -12.89
N ASN A 44 11.59 7.89 -12.50
CA ASN A 44 11.58 9.12 -13.33
C ASN A 44 10.18 9.44 -13.91
N ARG A 45 9.12 9.02 -13.19
CA ARG A 45 7.73 9.32 -13.53
C ARG A 45 7.30 10.62 -12.86
N LYS A 46 6.17 11.17 -13.33
CA LYS A 46 5.49 12.32 -12.71
C LYS A 46 4.05 12.04 -12.30
N GLU A 47 3.53 10.90 -12.73
CA GLU A 47 2.17 10.44 -12.47
C GLU A 47 2.21 9.33 -11.42
N ILE A 48 1.36 9.46 -10.40
CA ILE A 48 1.11 8.48 -9.36
C ILE A 48 -0.05 7.61 -9.83
N VAL A 49 0.17 6.29 -9.85
CA VAL A 49 -0.84 5.29 -10.21
C VAL A 49 -1.16 4.38 -9.03
N GLU A 50 -2.22 3.58 -9.14
CA GLU A 50 -2.68 2.66 -8.08
C GLU A 50 -1.54 1.82 -7.48
N LYS A 51 -0.66 1.27 -8.33
CA LYS A 51 0.50 0.48 -7.89
C LYS A 51 1.40 1.22 -6.89
N ASP A 52 1.63 2.51 -7.09
CA ASP A 52 2.51 3.30 -6.22
C ASP A 52 1.92 3.44 -4.82
N VAL A 53 0.60 3.60 -4.75
CA VAL A 53 -0.15 3.66 -3.50
C VAL A 53 -0.07 2.31 -2.79
N VAL A 54 -0.38 1.22 -3.49
CA VAL A 54 -0.33 -0.14 -2.93
C VAL A 54 1.07 -0.44 -2.38
N ASP A 55 2.11 -0.23 -3.18
CA ASP A 55 3.51 -0.45 -2.77
C ASP A 55 3.87 0.39 -1.54
N ALA A 56 3.49 1.66 -1.50
CA ALA A 56 3.79 2.53 -0.38
C ALA A 56 3.11 2.08 0.92
N PHE A 57 1.85 1.64 0.85
CA PHE A 57 1.14 1.10 2.01
C PHE A 57 1.83 -0.15 2.56
N PHE A 58 2.23 -1.10 1.72
CA PHE A 58 2.93 -2.31 2.18
C PHE A 58 4.32 -2.01 2.75
N LEU A 59 5.03 -1.04 2.19
CA LEU A 59 6.37 -0.64 2.65
C LEU A 59 6.34 0.12 3.99
N GLU A 60 5.33 0.97 4.23
CA GLU A 60 5.24 1.78 5.45
C GLU A 60 4.43 1.09 6.57
N THR A 61 3.61 0.09 6.22
CA THR A 61 2.84 -0.68 7.20
C THR A 61 3.71 -1.81 7.77
N PRO A 62 3.85 -1.94 9.09
CA PRO A 62 4.55 -3.07 9.68
C PRO A 62 3.87 -4.39 9.30
N SER A 63 4.66 -5.45 9.09
CA SER A 63 4.16 -6.73 8.58
C SER A 63 3.03 -7.36 9.40
N GLY A 64 3.01 -7.14 10.72
CA GLY A 64 1.91 -7.59 11.59
C GLY A 64 0.54 -6.98 11.26
N PHE A 65 0.51 -5.87 10.52
CA PHE A 65 -0.72 -5.19 10.08
C PHE A 65 -1.02 -5.40 8.59
N HIS A 66 -0.22 -6.19 7.86
CA HIS A 66 -0.51 -6.52 6.46
C HIS A 66 -1.81 -7.31 6.29
N GLY A 67 -2.20 -8.12 7.28
CA GLY A 67 -3.48 -8.84 7.26
C GLY A 67 -4.68 -7.88 7.15
N PRO A 68 -4.89 -6.97 8.13
CA PRO A 68 -5.91 -5.93 8.04
C PRO A 68 -5.82 -5.07 6.77
N LEU A 69 -4.61 -4.67 6.36
CA LEU A 69 -4.40 -3.88 5.15
C LEU A 69 -4.92 -4.60 3.89
N LYS A 70 -4.62 -5.90 3.75
CA LYS A 70 -5.11 -6.74 2.65
C LYS A 70 -6.63 -6.82 2.64
N SER A 71 -7.24 -7.04 3.81
CA SER A 71 -8.70 -7.07 3.95
C SER A 71 -9.34 -5.73 3.54
N ASP A 72 -8.72 -4.61 3.91
CA ASP A 72 -9.18 -3.28 3.52
C ASP A 72 -9.08 -3.06 2.01
N MET A 73 -7.98 -3.47 1.38
CA MET A 73 -7.80 -3.40 -0.07
C MET A 73 -8.82 -4.29 -0.83
N GLU A 74 -9.04 -5.52 -0.37
CA GLU A 74 -10.06 -6.42 -0.94
C GLU A 74 -11.48 -5.83 -0.81
N ALA A 75 -11.82 -5.24 0.33
CA ALA A 75 -13.10 -4.57 0.53
C ALA A 75 -13.29 -3.34 -0.38
N LEU A 76 -12.20 -2.73 -0.83
CA LEU A 76 -12.19 -1.62 -1.78
C LEU A 76 -12.10 -2.08 -3.25
N GLY A 77 -12.04 -3.39 -3.51
CA GLY A 77 -11.93 -3.95 -4.86
C GLY A 77 -10.53 -3.87 -5.47
N VAL A 78 -9.50 -3.59 -4.66
CA VAL A 78 -8.10 -3.49 -5.12
C VAL A 78 -7.45 -4.86 -5.14
N ASP A 79 -6.87 -5.20 -6.28
CA ASP A 79 -6.17 -6.46 -6.49
C ASP A 79 -4.67 -6.30 -6.20
N TYR A 80 -4.32 -6.21 -4.91
CA TYR A 80 -2.94 -6.02 -4.46
C TYR A 80 -1.98 -7.14 -4.89
N LYS A 81 -2.50 -8.31 -5.28
CA LYS A 81 -1.71 -9.46 -5.74
C LYS A 81 -1.10 -9.19 -7.11
N LYS A 82 -1.78 -8.44 -7.99
CA LYS A 82 -1.22 -7.97 -9.27
C LYS A 82 0.04 -7.12 -9.11
N HIS A 83 0.24 -6.56 -7.92
CA HIS A 83 1.41 -5.75 -7.58
C HIS A 83 2.49 -6.52 -6.81
N GLY A 84 2.33 -7.84 -6.64
CA GLY A 84 3.34 -8.71 -6.01
C GLY A 84 3.23 -8.81 -4.48
N HIS A 85 2.14 -8.34 -3.87
CA HIS A 85 1.92 -8.40 -2.41
C HIS A 85 1.09 -9.61 -1.97
N GLU A 86 1.28 -10.75 -2.65
CA GLU A 86 0.69 -12.02 -2.22
C GLU A 86 1.41 -12.60 -0.99
N ASP A 87 0.69 -13.34 -0.16
CA ASP A 87 1.35 -14.14 0.87
C ASP A 87 2.17 -15.23 0.17
N ILE A 88 3.50 -15.12 0.23
CA ILE A 88 4.34 -16.30 0.04
C ILE A 88 4.01 -17.20 1.23
N LYS A 89 3.04 -18.10 1.04
CA LYS A 89 2.84 -19.24 1.93
C LYS A 89 4.16 -20.01 1.90
N MET A 90 5.07 -19.70 2.83
CA MET A 90 6.15 -20.61 3.19
C MET A 90 5.46 -21.92 3.53
N PHE A 91 5.57 -22.85 2.60
CA PHE A 91 5.02 -24.19 2.68
C PHE A 91 5.69 -24.86 3.88
N TRP A 92 5.10 -24.74 5.06
CA TRP A 92 5.52 -25.50 6.23
C TRP A 92 5.34 -26.97 5.90
N ARG A 93 6.44 -27.66 5.60
CA ARG A 93 6.49 -29.12 5.62
C ARG A 93 6.79 -29.54 7.05
N PRO A 94 5.87 -30.21 7.77
CA PRO A 94 6.29 -30.89 8.99
C PRO A 94 7.37 -31.88 8.59
N LYS A 95 8.55 -31.79 9.21
CA LYS A 95 9.46 -32.92 9.21
C LYS A 95 8.75 -34.03 9.98
N LYS A 96 8.30 -35.06 9.26
CA LYS A 96 7.93 -36.33 9.89
C LYS A 96 9.18 -36.83 10.60
N GLN A 97 9.10 -36.97 11.92
CA GLN A 97 10.03 -37.75 12.72
C GLN A 97 9.38 -39.10 12.99
#